data_AF-A0A8C3AHY2-F1
#
_entry.id   AF-A0A8C3AHY2-F1
#
_cell.length_a   1.000
_cell.length_b   1.000
_cell.length_c   1.000
_cell.angle_alpha   90.00
_cell.angle_beta   90.00
_cell.angle_gamma   90.00
#
_symmetry.space_group_name_H-M   'P 1'
#
loop_
_entity.id
_entity.type
_entity.pdbx_description
1 polymer ?
#
loop_
_entity_poly.entity_id
_entity_poly.type
_entity_poly.pdbx_seq_one_letter_code
_entity_poly.pdbx_strand_id
1 'polypeptide(L)'
;MMEEMSQENMEEVKVLEAQIKHLEAEVSALKGQQQDNHKDITFHFRGEMQDAMLCMCGQRQGDKKEKEKVLSRLKEEVEELEVDLKLQAEMNGISLTGCTIKTLQSSDRKLVQQLCVSGHCSELVFQVEFQLSEVKEGSGCVRTISDLNVVMDASDLQNFGSFLSGVEESRDLLLLFRTLRTFSNRCDDRRRTFQHFQEKYPSVVSLPGGCSSEVVTLNHPELSGCLLFVHWSVDVSREGGVSPKIELLTKIPERALQLFPSQAVGGAEEAFQSLLRLLGPEAALESVVMAVGLSRDT
;
A
#
# COMPACT_ATOMS: atom_id res chain seq x y z
N MET A 1 -33.56 -66.08 7.72
CA MET A 1 -32.50 -65.74 8.71
C MET A 1 -31.06 -66.01 8.23
N MET A 2 -30.59 -67.23 7.97
CA MET A 2 -29.19 -67.41 7.48
C MET A 2 -28.99 -67.01 6.01
N GLU A 3 -29.99 -67.20 5.15
CA GLU A 3 -29.90 -66.80 3.72
C GLU A 3 -30.02 -65.27 3.53
N GLU A 4 -30.86 -64.60 4.32
CA GLU A 4 -31.00 -63.12 4.28
C GLU A 4 -29.71 -62.41 4.72
N MET A 5 -29.01 -62.95 5.73
CA MET A 5 -27.74 -62.40 6.24
C MET A 5 -26.58 -62.57 5.24
N SER A 6 -26.63 -63.62 4.39
CA SER A 6 -25.68 -63.79 3.27
C SER A 6 -25.94 -62.82 2.14
N GLN A 7 -27.18 -62.38 1.97
CA GLN A 7 -27.60 -61.49 0.89
C GLN A 7 -27.32 -60.03 1.26
N GLU A 8 -27.60 -59.64 2.51
CA GLU A 8 -27.18 -58.33 3.06
C GLU A 8 -25.67 -58.13 3.02
N ASN A 9 -24.87 -59.14 3.40
CA ASN A 9 -23.41 -59.05 3.32
C ASN A 9 -22.90 -58.90 1.87
N MET A 10 -23.56 -59.52 0.88
CA MET A 10 -23.20 -59.34 -0.53
C MET A 10 -23.56 -57.95 -1.05
N GLU A 11 -24.69 -57.39 -0.62
CA GLU A 11 -25.10 -56.03 -0.96
C GLU A 11 -24.13 -55.01 -0.35
N GLU A 12 -23.72 -55.22 0.90
CA GLU A 12 -22.77 -54.36 1.62
C GLU A 12 -21.38 -54.39 0.99
N VAL A 13 -20.88 -55.56 0.58
CA VAL A 13 -19.61 -55.69 -0.15
C VAL A 13 -19.66 -54.95 -1.49
N LYS A 14 -20.77 -55.03 -2.23
CA LYS A 14 -20.92 -54.29 -3.50
C LYS A 14 -20.94 -52.77 -3.30
N VAL A 15 -21.59 -52.29 -2.23
CA VAL A 15 -21.61 -50.86 -1.88
C VAL A 15 -20.20 -50.38 -1.52
N LEU A 16 -19.45 -51.16 -0.75
CA LEU A 16 -18.07 -50.85 -0.38
C LEU A 16 -17.13 -50.86 -1.60
N GLU A 17 -17.27 -51.83 -2.51
CA GLU A 17 -16.50 -51.85 -3.76
C GLU A 17 -16.80 -50.64 -4.66
N ALA A 18 -18.05 -50.19 -4.71
CA ALA A 18 -18.44 -49.00 -5.44
C ALA A 18 -17.84 -47.72 -4.81
N GLN A 19 -17.83 -47.63 -3.48
CA GLN A 19 -17.19 -46.52 -2.75
C GLN A 19 -15.67 -46.51 -2.94
N ILE A 20 -15.01 -47.67 -2.90
CA ILE A 20 -13.58 -47.78 -3.18
C ILE A 20 -13.27 -47.26 -4.58
N LYS A 21 -14.03 -47.69 -5.60
CA LYS A 21 -13.84 -47.19 -6.98
C LYS A 21 -14.09 -45.69 -7.12
N HIS A 22 -15.09 -45.15 -6.42
CA HIS A 22 -15.35 -43.72 -6.41
C HIS A 22 -14.19 -42.95 -5.78
N LEU A 23 -13.71 -43.40 -4.62
CA LEU A 23 -12.58 -42.79 -3.92
C LEU A 23 -11.28 -42.92 -4.72
N GLU A 24 -11.05 -44.03 -5.41
CA GLU A 24 -9.90 -44.19 -6.31
C GLU A 24 -9.95 -43.22 -7.49
N ALA A 25 -11.14 -42.98 -8.05
CA ALA A 25 -11.36 -42.00 -9.11
C ALA A 25 -11.17 -40.56 -8.61
N GLU A 26 -11.68 -40.24 -7.42
CA GLU A 26 -11.51 -38.94 -6.77
C GLU A 26 -10.04 -38.67 -6.42
N VAL A 27 -9.33 -39.66 -5.86
CA VAL A 27 -7.89 -39.56 -5.59
C VAL A 27 -7.10 -39.38 -6.89
N SER A 28 -7.50 -40.05 -7.97
CA SER A 28 -6.86 -39.88 -9.28
C SER A 28 -7.12 -38.50 -9.88
N ALA A 29 -8.33 -37.98 -9.74
CA ALA A 29 -8.69 -36.63 -10.17
C ALA A 29 -7.97 -35.55 -9.35
N LEU A 30 -7.93 -35.69 -8.02
CA LEU A 30 -7.19 -34.80 -7.13
C LEU A 30 -5.69 -34.85 -7.37
N LYS A 31 -5.10 -36.02 -7.69
CA LYS A 31 -3.70 -36.14 -8.10
C LYS A 31 -3.44 -35.45 -9.44
N GLY A 32 -4.34 -35.58 -10.40
CA GLY A 32 -4.26 -34.86 -11.68
C GLY A 32 -4.32 -33.35 -11.48
N GLN A 33 -5.27 -32.87 -10.68
CA GLN A 33 -5.43 -31.45 -10.34
C GLN A 33 -4.24 -30.92 -9.53
N GLN A 34 -3.72 -31.69 -8.59
CA GLN A 34 -2.50 -31.34 -7.85
C GLN A 34 -1.30 -31.27 -8.79
N GLN A 35 -1.16 -32.19 -9.74
CA GLN A 35 -0.05 -32.19 -10.71
C GLN A 35 -0.14 -31.02 -11.69
N ASP A 36 -1.33 -30.64 -12.14
CA ASP A 36 -1.52 -29.48 -13.00
C ASP A 36 -1.32 -28.16 -12.23
N ASN A 37 -1.80 -28.07 -10.99
CA ASN A 37 -1.46 -26.97 -10.07
C ASN A 37 0.05 -26.92 -9.79
N HIS A 38 0.72 -28.07 -9.64
CA HIS A 38 2.17 -28.13 -9.46
C HIS A 38 2.90 -27.68 -10.72
N LYS A 39 2.46 -28.07 -11.92
CA LYS A 39 3.06 -27.58 -13.18
C LYS A 39 2.94 -26.06 -13.31
N ASP A 40 1.82 -25.48 -12.88
CA ASP A 40 1.62 -24.02 -12.87
C ASP A 40 2.57 -23.32 -11.85
N ILE A 41 2.81 -23.94 -10.69
CA ILE A 41 3.78 -23.47 -9.69
C ILE A 41 5.23 -23.68 -10.15
N THR A 42 5.53 -24.77 -10.86
CA THR A 42 6.92 -25.18 -11.21
C THR A 42 7.52 -24.34 -12.35
N PHE A 43 6.70 -23.70 -13.19
CA PHE A 43 7.19 -22.97 -14.37
C PHE A 43 7.73 -21.57 -14.09
N HIS A 44 7.57 -21.04 -12.87
CA HIS A 44 7.98 -19.67 -12.53
C HIS A 44 9.29 -19.58 -11.74
N PHE A 45 9.78 -20.68 -11.19
CA PHE A 45 11.04 -20.69 -10.48
C PHE A 45 12.18 -21.06 -11.42
N ARG A 46 13.25 -20.26 -11.41
CA ARG A 46 14.47 -20.49 -12.21
C ARG A 46 15.63 -20.68 -11.22
N GLY A 47 16.59 -21.55 -11.55
CA GLY A 47 17.76 -21.78 -10.71
C GLY A 47 17.51 -22.79 -9.59
N GLU A 48 18.03 -22.53 -8.39
CA GLU A 48 18.10 -23.50 -7.29
C GLU A 48 16.72 -23.96 -6.79
N MET A 49 15.71 -23.09 -6.84
CA MET A 49 14.32 -23.41 -6.44
C MET A 49 13.60 -24.35 -7.43
N GLN A 50 13.96 -24.30 -8.72
CA GLN A 50 13.47 -25.27 -9.71
C GLN A 50 14.07 -26.66 -9.47
N ASP A 51 15.38 -26.71 -9.25
CA ASP A 51 16.09 -27.96 -8.93
C ASP A 51 15.60 -28.58 -7.61
N ALA A 52 15.30 -27.75 -6.60
CA ALA A 52 14.73 -28.19 -5.34
C ALA A 52 13.35 -28.85 -5.51
N MET A 53 12.44 -28.23 -6.27
CA MET A 53 11.12 -28.83 -6.55
C MET A 53 11.22 -30.12 -7.35
N LEU A 54 12.11 -30.21 -8.34
CA LEU A 54 12.36 -31.44 -9.10
C LEU A 54 12.87 -32.59 -8.21
N CYS A 55 13.74 -32.28 -7.23
CA CYS A 55 14.21 -33.23 -6.22
C CYS A 55 13.11 -33.69 -5.24
N MET A 56 12.21 -32.77 -4.86
CA MET A 56 11.11 -33.05 -3.93
C MET A 56 9.97 -33.85 -4.58
N CYS A 57 9.68 -33.61 -5.87
CA CYS A 57 8.65 -34.35 -6.64
C CYS A 57 9.05 -35.78 -7.01
N GLY A 58 10.22 -36.26 -6.59
CA GLY A 58 10.71 -37.61 -6.91
C GLY A 58 11.14 -37.79 -8.37
N GLN A 59 11.23 -36.70 -9.14
CA GLN A 59 11.67 -36.71 -10.54
C GLN A 59 13.20 -36.82 -10.69
N ARG A 60 13.95 -36.62 -9.59
CA ARG A 60 15.34 -37.06 -9.43
C ARG A 60 15.45 -38.03 -8.25
N GLN A 61 16.14 -39.16 -8.45
CA GLN A 61 16.59 -40.04 -7.36
C GLN A 61 17.79 -39.37 -6.66
N GLY A 62 17.52 -38.50 -5.70
CA GLY A 62 18.52 -37.96 -4.79
C GLY A 62 18.50 -38.69 -3.44
N ASP A 63 19.68 -38.96 -2.87
CA ASP A 63 19.82 -39.54 -1.53
C ASP A 63 19.09 -38.66 -0.49
N LYS A 64 18.55 -39.27 0.57
CA LYS A 64 17.81 -38.55 1.64
C LYS A 64 18.60 -37.35 2.19
N LYS A 65 19.92 -37.50 2.27
CA LYS A 65 20.87 -36.49 2.74
C LYS A 65 21.04 -35.31 1.78
N GLU A 66 20.89 -35.55 0.48
CA GLU A 66 20.96 -34.51 -0.56
C GLU A 66 19.67 -33.67 -0.55
N LYS A 67 18.50 -34.30 -0.39
CA LYS A 67 17.22 -33.61 -0.22
C LYS A 67 17.22 -32.71 1.01
N GLU A 68 17.75 -33.20 2.13
CA GLU A 68 17.85 -32.44 3.38
C GLU A 68 18.76 -31.21 3.22
N LYS A 69 19.88 -31.35 2.51
CA LYS A 69 20.80 -30.23 2.20
C LYS A 69 20.17 -29.19 1.27
N VAL A 70 19.37 -29.63 0.29
CA VAL A 70 18.67 -28.70 -0.61
C VAL A 70 17.59 -27.93 0.14
N LEU A 71 16.85 -28.61 1.03
CA LEU A 71 15.86 -27.97 1.91
C LEU A 71 16.50 -26.95 2.86
N SER A 72 17.66 -27.26 3.45
CA SER A 72 18.34 -26.32 4.34
C SER A 72 18.81 -25.06 3.61
N ARG A 73 19.38 -25.21 2.41
CA ARG A 73 19.79 -24.07 1.58
C ARG A 73 18.61 -23.21 1.16
N LEU A 74 17.49 -23.83 0.76
CA LEU A 74 16.29 -23.10 0.38
C LEU A 74 15.69 -22.33 1.57
N LYS A 75 15.75 -22.93 2.77
CA LYS A 75 15.31 -22.25 4.00
C LYS A 75 16.16 -21.01 4.29
N GLU A 76 17.48 -21.14 4.19
CA GLU A 76 18.41 -20.01 4.35
C GLU A 76 18.12 -18.91 3.31
N GLU A 77 17.93 -19.27 2.04
CA GLU A 77 17.60 -18.32 0.97
C GLU A 77 16.27 -17.58 1.23
N VAL A 78 15.24 -18.29 1.70
CA VAL A 78 13.95 -17.68 2.06
C VAL A 78 14.11 -16.71 3.24
N GLU A 79 14.86 -17.10 4.28
CA GLU A 79 15.13 -16.22 5.42
C GLU A 79 15.89 -14.95 5.01
N GLU A 80 16.88 -15.07 4.11
CA GLU A 80 17.59 -13.93 3.53
C GLU A 80 16.66 -13.03 2.71
N LEU A 81 15.81 -13.61 1.85
CA LEU A 81 14.84 -12.86 1.04
C LEU A 81 13.78 -12.15 1.90
N GLU A 82 13.36 -12.76 3.02
CA GLU A 82 12.45 -12.12 3.98
C GLU A 82 13.10 -10.89 4.65
N VAL A 83 14.39 -11.00 5.00
CA VAL A 83 15.16 -9.87 5.54
C VAL A 83 15.30 -8.76 4.51
N ASP A 84 15.66 -9.11 3.27
CA ASP A 84 15.80 -8.15 2.18
C ASP A 84 14.46 -7.46 1.85
N LEU A 85 13.36 -8.20 1.83
CA LEU A 85 12.02 -7.65 1.59
C LEU A 85 11.63 -6.65 2.70
N LYS A 86 11.93 -6.99 3.96
CA LYS A 86 11.70 -6.08 5.09
C LYS A 86 12.53 -4.81 4.96
N LEU A 87 13.81 -4.94 4.65
CA LEU A 87 14.70 -3.78 4.46
C LEU A 87 14.23 -2.89 3.30
N GLN A 88 13.77 -3.48 2.20
CA GLN A 88 13.21 -2.73 1.08
C GLN A 88 11.91 -2.01 1.47
N ALA A 89 11.06 -2.64 2.27
CA ALA A 89 9.83 -2.00 2.76
C ALA A 89 10.15 -0.81 3.67
N GLU A 90 11.10 -0.94 4.59
CA GLU A 90 11.57 0.14 5.46
C GLU A 90 12.17 1.30 4.64
N MET A 91 12.98 0.99 3.64
CA MET A 91 13.64 2.01 2.80
C MET A 91 12.64 2.73 1.88
N ASN A 92 11.64 2.02 1.35
CA ASN A 92 10.71 2.56 0.37
C ASN A 92 9.42 3.11 0.99
N GLY A 93 9.12 2.75 2.23
CA GLY A 93 7.86 3.09 2.90
C GLY A 93 6.64 2.36 2.30
N ILE A 94 6.87 1.30 1.52
CA ILE A 94 5.82 0.51 0.86
C ILE A 94 5.97 -0.94 1.29
N SER A 95 4.90 -1.47 1.86
CA SER A 95 4.84 -2.83 2.38
C SER A 95 3.82 -3.63 1.58
N LEU A 96 4.26 -4.71 0.94
CA LEU A 96 3.39 -5.61 0.20
C LEU A 96 2.80 -6.67 1.14
N THR A 97 1.50 -6.91 1.02
CA THR A 97 0.75 -7.86 1.87
C THR A 97 0.27 -9.07 1.09
N GLY A 98 0.20 -8.97 -0.24
CA GLY A 98 -0.28 -10.04 -1.09
C GLY A 98 0.17 -9.87 -2.52
N CYS A 99 0.44 -10.99 -3.18
CA CYS A 99 0.70 -11.06 -4.60
C CYS A 99 0.02 -12.31 -5.15
N THR A 100 -0.81 -12.12 -6.16
CA THR A 100 -1.44 -13.21 -6.90
C THR A 100 -1.08 -13.08 -8.36
N ILE A 101 -0.77 -14.22 -8.97
CA ILE A 101 -0.33 -14.29 -10.36
C ILE A 101 -1.20 -15.33 -11.05
N LYS A 102 -1.83 -14.94 -12.15
CA LYS A 102 -2.64 -15.81 -12.99
C LYS A 102 -2.08 -15.81 -14.40
N THR A 103 -1.67 -16.98 -14.88
CA THR A 103 -1.22 -17.14 -16.27
C THR A 103 -2.44 -17.14 -17.20
N LEU A 104 -2.48 -16.18 -18.13
CA LEU A 104 -3.57 -16.04 -19.10
C LEU A 104 -3.24 -16.71 -20.43
N GLN A 105 -1.98 -16.63 -20.84
CA GLN A 105 -1.49 -17.24 -22.06
C GLN A 105 -0.05 -17.69 -21.85
N SER A 106 0.26 -18.94 -22.21
CA SER A 106 1.63 -19.45 -22.21
C SER A 106 1.91 -20.14 -23.53
N SER A 107 3.00 -19.76 -24.17
CA SER A 107 3.51 -20.34 -25.41
C SER A 107 5.04 -20.23 -25.43
N ASP A 108 5.70 -20.96 -26.33
CA ASP A 108 7.17 -20.96 -26.39
C ASP A 108 7.77 -19.55 -26.54
N ARG A 109 7.04 -18.65 -27.22
CA ARG A 109 7.49 -17.29 -27.56
C ARG A 109 6.87 -16.18 -26.72
N LYS A 110 5.70 -16.41 -26.11
CA LYS A 110 4.94 -15.37 -25.41
C LYS A 110 4.29 -15.93 -24.14
N LEU A 111 4.47 -15.21 -23.04
CA LEU A 111 3.81 -15.42 -21.76
C LEU A 111 3.02 -14.17 -21.41
N VAL A 112 1.76 -14.32 -21.00
CA VAL A 112 0.91 -13.23 -20.53
C VAL A 112 0.36 -13.62 -19.16
N GLN A 113 0.56 -12.74 -18.18
CA GLN A 113 0.14 -12.95 -16.80
C GLN A 113 -0.67 -11.75 -16.32
N GLN A 114 -1.67 -12.03 -15.50
CA GLN A 114 -2.39 -11.04 -14.70
C GLN A 114 -1.82 -11.08 -13.29
N LEU A 115 -1.29 -9.96 -12.84
CA LEU A 115 -0.73 -9.80 -11.51
C LEU A 115 -1.64 -8.90 -10.71
N CYS A 116 -1.93 -9.30 -9.48
CA CYS A 116 -2.63 -8.45 -8.51
C CYS A 116 -1.79 -8.38 -7.23
N VAL A 117 -1.35 -7.17 -6.91
CA VAL A 117 -0.46 -6.85 -5.79
C VAL A 117 -1.24 -5.97 -4.81
N SER A 118 -1.31 -6.37 -3.55
CA SER A 118 -1.90 -5.57 -2.48
C SER A 118 -0.83 -5.14 -1.48
N GLY A 119 -1.01 -3.96 -0.89
CA GLY A 119 -0.07 -3.42 0.06
C GLY A 119 -0.55 -2.14 0.71
N HIS A 120 0.37 -1.50 1.43
CA HIS A 120 0.13 -0.20 2.04
C HIS A 120 1.37 0.69 1.99
N CYS A 121 1.14 1.99 2.03
CA CYS A 121 2.15 3.04 2.15
C CYS A 121 1.70 4.01 3.26
N SER A 122 2.29 3.86 4.46
CA SER A 122 1.73 4.46 5.68
C SER A 122 0.27 4.05 5.87
N GLU A 123 -0.65 5.01 5.99
CA GLU A 123 -2.09 4.77 6.12
C GLU A 123 -2.79 4.47 4.78
N LEU A 124 -2.13 4.67 3.64
CA LEU A 124 -2.71 4.42 2.32
C LEU A 124 -2.71 2.92 2.00
N VAL A 125 -3.89 2.33 1.89
CA VAL A 125 -4.05 0.93 1.45
C VAL A 125 -4.34 0.91 -0.04
N PHE A 126 -3.67 0.01 -0.77
CA PHE A 126 -3.84 -0.11 -2.21
C PHE A 126 -3.88 -1.56 -2.68
N GLN A 127 -4.52 -1.74 -3.83
CA GLN A 127 -4.43 -2.93 -4.66
C GLN A 127 -4.20 -2.52 -6.11
N VAL A 128 -3.19 -3.11 -6.74
CA VAL A 128 -2.80 -2.83 -8.11
C VAL A 128 -2.91 -4.10 -8.92
N GLU A 129 -3.74 -4.06 -9.96
CA GLU A 129 -3.91 -5.16 -10.90
C GLU A 129 -3.34 -4.75 -12.26
N PHE A 130 -2.49 -5.58 -12.85
CA PHE A 130 -1.90 -5.29 -14.15
C PHE A 130 -1.61 -6.54 -14.97
N GLN A 131 -1.62 -6.39 -16.29
CA GLN A 131 -1.30 -7.46 -17.22
C GLN A 131 0.13 -7.31 -17.74
N LEU A 132 0.98 -8.28 -17.42
CA LEU A 132 2.37 -8.36 -17.88
C LEU A 132 2.49 -9.32 -19.07
N SER A 133 2.95 -8.80 -20.20
CA SER A 133 3.30 -9.59 -21.38
C SER A 133 4.81 -9.69 -21.53
N GLU A 134 5.32 -10.92 -21.55
CA GLU A 134 6.71 -11.26 -21.83
C GLU A 134 6.82 -11.91 -23.21
N VAL A 135 7.58 -11.31 -24.12
CA VAL A 135 7.84 -11.85 -25.47
C VAL A 135 9.33 -12.14 -25.60
N LYS A 136 9.67 -13.38 -25.96
CA LYS A 136 11.05 -13.78 -26.23
C LYS A 136 11.44 -13.34 -27.63
N GLU A 137 12.45 -12.48 -27.73
CA GLU A 137 12.96 -11.96 -28.99
C GLU A 137 14.47 -12.23 -29.06
N GLY A 138 14.87 -13.22 -29.86
CA GLY A 138 16.26 -13.68 -29.95
C GLY A 138 16.77 -14.24 -28.61
N SER A 139 17.84 -13.63 -28.07
CA SER A 139 18.41 -13.96 -26.75
C SER A 139 17.79 -13.16 -25.59
N GLY A 140 16.93 -12.18 -25.89
CA GLY A 140 16.31 -11.30 -24.90
C GLY A 140 14.84 -11.62 -24.61
N CYS A 141 14.32 -10.97 -23.57
CA CYS A 141 12.89 -10.96 -23.25
C CYS A 141 12.43 -9.51 -23.14
N VAL A 142 11.39 -9.14 -23.88
CA VAL A 142 10.74 -7.84 -23.78
C VAL A 142 9.53 -7.96 -22.87
N ARG A 143 9.45 -7.10 -21.86
CA ARG A 143 8.35 -7.04 -20.89
C ARG A 143 7.54 -5.77 -21.12
N THR A 144 6.23 -5.91 -21.20
CA THR A 144 5.31 -4.78 -21.40
C THR A 144 4.08 -4.93 -20.53
N ILE A 145 3.60 -3.80 -20.01
CA ILE A 145 2.33 -3.74 -19.28
C ILE A 145 1.25 -3.31 -20.26
N SER A 146 0.26 -4.17 -20.47
CA SER A 146 -0.84 -3.92 -21.42
C SER A 146 -2.09 -3.36 -20.78
N ASP A 147 -2.24 -3.56 -19.47
CA ASP A 147 -3.40 -3.13 -18.68
C ASP A 147 -2.94 -2.83 -17.25
N LEU A 148 -3.53 -1.81 -16.63
CA LEU A 148 -3.25 -1.38 -15.25
C LEU A 148 -4.51 -0.79 -14.63
N ASN A 149 -4.87 -1.28 -13.45
CA ASN A 149 -6.00 -0.81 -12.65
C ASN A 149 -5.55 -0.67 -11.19
N VAL A 150 -5.97 0.41 -10.53
CA VAL A 150 -5.57 0.73 -9.16
C VAL A 150 -6.81 0.95 -8.30
N VAL A 151 -6.88 0.24 -7.18
CA VAL A 151 -7.95 0.35 -6.19
C VAL A 151 -7.36 0.89 -4.89
N MET A 152 -8.03 1.90 -4.34
CA MET A 152 -7.70 2.54 -3.06
C MET A 152 -8.99 2.82 -2.27
N ASP A 153 -8.85 3.11 -0.98
CA ASP A 153 -9.98 3.45 -0.12
C ASP A 153 -10.67 4.76 -0.55
N ALA A 154 -11.99 4.84 -0.30
CA ALA A 154 -12.81 5.96 -0.78
C ALA A 154 -12.43 7.31 -0.17
N SER A 155 -11.82 7.33 1.03
CA SER A 155 -11.25 8.53 1.64
C SER A 155 -10.08 9.09 0.82
N ASP A 156 -9.30 8.22 0.19
CA ASP A 156 -8.08 8.58 -0.50
C ASP A 156 -8.38 9.02 -1.94
N LEU A 157 -9.47 8.52 -2.52
CA LEU A 157 -9.89 8.85 -3.89
C LEU A 157 -10.10 10.35 -4.13
N GLN A 158 -10.41 11.15 -3.10
CA GLN A 158 -10.53 12.60 -3.27
C GLN A 158 -9.21 13.26 -3.68
N ASN A 159 -8.09 12.79 -3.14
CA ASN A 159 -6.77 13.33 -3.44
C ASN A 159 -6.16 12.72 -4.71
N PHE A 160 -6.54 11.47 -5.02
CA PHE A 160 -5.87 10.70 -6.07
C PHE A 160 -6.69 10.50 -7.36
N GLY A 161 -7.99 10.85 -7.40
CA GLY A 161 -8.87 10.48 -8.52
C GLY A 161 -8.36 10.82 -9.92
N SER A 162 -7.94 12.07 -10.15
CA SER A 162 -7.38 12.47 -11.45
C SER A 162 -6.02 11.80 -11.74
N PHE A 163 -5.22 11.58 -10.70
CA PHE A 163 -3.93 10.91 -10.81
C PHE A 163 -4.07 9.43 -11.19
N LEU A 164 -4.94 8.68 -10.50
CA LEU A 164 -5.17 7.27 -10.78
C LEU A 164 -5.62 7.07 -12.22
N SER A 165 -6.58 7.87 -12.71
CA SER A 165 -6.99 7.81 -14.11
C SER A 165 -5.82 8.02 -15.09
N GLY A 166 -4.90 8.94 -14.79
CA GLY A 166 -3.72 9.20 -15.62
C GLY A 166 -2.67 8.08 -15.56
N VAL A 167 -2.48 7.48 -14.39
CA VAL A 167 -1.58 6.33 -14.20
C VAL A 167 -2.11 5.09 -14.91
N GLU A 168 -3.40 4.80 -14.81
CA GLU A 168 -4.03 3.65 -15.46
C GLU A 168 -3.94 3.76 -16.99
N GLU A 169 -4.18 4.97 -17.53
CA GLU A 169 -4.01 5.26 -18.96
C GLU A 169 -2.55 5.12 -19.42
N SER A 170 -1.59 5.64 -18.65
CA SER A 170 -0.17 5.60 -19.01
C SER A 170 0.52 4.27 -18.69
N ARG A 171 -0.09 3.44 -17.83
CA ARG A 171 0.42 2.15 -17.33
C ARG A 171 1.74 2.29 -16.57
N ASP A 172 1.95 3.44 -15.95
CA ASP A 172 3.20 3.76 -15.26
C ASP A 172 3.14 3.35 -13.77
N LEU A 173 3.48 2.09 -13.52
CA LEU A 173 3.62 1.55 -12.15
C LEU A 173 4.66 2.30 -11.32
N LEU A 174 5.72 2.80 -11.96
CA LEU A 174 6.78 3.48 -11.24
C LEU A 174 6.32 4.85 -10.74
N LEU A 175 5.57 5.57 -11.58
CA LEU A 175 4.93 6.82 -11.20
C LEU A 175 3.97 6.62 -10.03
N LEU A 176 3.12 5.57 -10.09
CA LEU A 176 2.21 5.22 -9.00
C LEU A 176 2.91 5.15 -7.64
N PHE A 177 3.89 4.25 -7.50
CA PHE A 177 4.55 4.02 -6.23
C PHE A 177 5.38 5.22 -5.76
N ARG A 178 6.00 5.97 -6.68
CA ARG A 178 6.72 7.21 -6.36
C ARG A 178 5.79 8.28 -5.80
N THR A 179 4.62 8.46 -6.41
CA THR A 179 3.64 9.46 -5.97
C THR A 179 3.03 9.07 -4.63
N LEU A 180 2.64 7.80 -4.42
CA LEU A 180 2.14 7.31 -3.12
C LEU A 180 3.15 7.57 -2.00
N ARG A 181 4.41 7.19 -2.21
CA ARG A 181 5.49 7.45 -1.25
C ARG A 181 5.68 8.94 -0.98
N THR A 182 5.69 9.76 -2.03
CA THR A 182 5.90 11.21 -1.88
C THR A 182 4.76 11.85 -1.10
N PHE A 183 3.52 11.47 -1.40
CA PHE A 183 2.34 11.92 -0.66
C PHE A 183 2.41 11.53 0.81
N SER A 184 2.73 10.26 1.10
CA SER A 184 2.90 9.78 2.48
C SER A 184 3.94 10.59 3.23
N ASN A 185 5.11 10.84 2.60
CA ASN A 185 6.16 11.65 3.22
C ASN A 185 5.68 13.07 3.55
N ARG A 186 4.87 13.70 2.68
CA ARG A 186 4.32 15.04 2.95
C ARG A 186 3.32 15.03 4.10
N CYS A 187 2.51 13.98 4.21
CA CYS A 187 1.60 13.81 5.34
C CYS A 187 2.38 13.60 6.65
N ASP A 188 3.48 12.83 6.60
CA ASP A 188 4.38 12.63 7.74
C ASP A 188 5.12 13.90 8.14
N ASP A 189 5.55 14.72 7.19
CA ASP A 189 6.12 16.04 7.46
C ASP A 189 5.11 16.91 8.22
N ARG A 190 3.88 17.05 7.70
CA ARG A 190 2.79 17.77 8.38
C ARG A 190 2.57 17.27 9.80
N ARG A 191 2.42 15.95 9.97
CA ARG A 191 2.17 15.30 11.27
C ARG A 191 3.26 15.62 12.28
N ARG A 192 4.53 15.50 11.88
CA ARG A 192 5.69 15.81 12.73
C ARG A 192 5.73 17.30 13.07
N THR A 193 5.48 18.18 12.11
CA THR A 193 5.45 19.64 12.34
C THR A 193 4.35 19.99 13.35
N PHE A 194 3.12 19.50 13.17
CA PHE A 194 2.01 19.75 14.09
C PHE A 194 2.29 19.24 15.50
N GLN A 195 2.81 18.02 15.61
CA GLN A 195 3.20 17.46 16.90
C GLN A 195 4.27 18.31 17.58
N HIS A 196 5.31 18.73 16.86
CA HIS A 196 6.37 19.59 17.38
C HIS A 196 5.81 20.89 17.98
N PHE A 197 4.93 21.58 17.24
CA PHE A 197 4.34 22.83 17.72
C PHE A 197 3.41 22.65 18.91
N GLN A 198 2.66 21.55 18.97
CA GLN A 198 1.83 21.22 20.13
C GLN A 198 2.68 20.97 21.38
N GLU A 199 3.79 20.24 21.26
CA GLU A 199 4.70 19.95 22.36
C GLU A 199 5.44 21.21 22.85
N LYS A 200 5.86 22.08 21.90
CA LYS A 200 6.62 23.30 22.19
C LYS A 200 5.75 24.45 22.71
N TYR A 201 4.51 24.56 22.24
CA TYR A 201 3.58 25.65 22.57
C TYR A 201 2.18 25.15 22.97
N PRO A 202 2.07 24.31 24.01
CA PRO A 202 0.81 23.65 24.36
C PRO A 202 -0.31 24.61 24.81
N SER A 203 0.02 25.83 25.24
CA SER A 203 -0.95 26.87 25.61
C SER A 203 -1.54 27.61 24.40
N VAL A 204 -0.86 27.58 23.26
CA VAL A 204 -1.25 28.31 22.04
C VAL A 204 -1.78 27.36 20.97
N VAL A 205 -1.17 26.18 20.85
CA VAL A 205 -1.41 25.22 19.76
C VAL A 205 -2.27 24.08 20.24
N SER A 206 -3.37 23.81 19.54
CA SER A 206 -4.22 22.64 19.78
C SER A 206 -4.51 21.85 18.50
N LEU A 207 -4.55 20.53 18.64
CA LEU A 207 -4.80 19.56 17.56
C LEU A 207 -6.13 18.84 17.80
N PRO A 208 -7.29 19.47 17.49
CA PRO A 208 -8.60 18.90 17.80
C PRO A 208 -8.86 17.59 17.05
N GLY A 209 -8.30 17.41 15.85
CA GLY A 209 -8.34 16.16 15.08
C GLY A 209 -7.14 15.24 15.28
N GLY A 210 -6.25 15.54 16.24
CA GLY A 210 -4.96 14.87 16.39
C GLY A 210 -3.91 15.34 15.38
N CYS A 211 -2.68 14.84 15.51
CA CYS A 211 -1.54 15.27 14.69
C CYS A 211 -1.59 14.80 13.24
N SER A 212 -2.34 13.75 12.92
CA SER A 212 -2.57 13.32 11.53
C SER A 212 -3.57 14.22 10.78
N SER A 213 -4.33 15.06 11.50
CA SER A 213 -5.32 15.97 10.91
C SER A 213 -4.69 17.00 9.99
N GLU A 214 -5.52 17.55 9.10
CA GLU A 214 -5.14 18.65 8.21
C GLU A 214 -5.24 20.02 8.91
N VAL A 215 -5.77 20.07 10.14
CA VAL A 215 -6.06 21.33 10.84
C VAL A 215 -5.34 21.39 12.18
N VAL A 216 -4.62 22.50 12.39
CA VAL A 216 -4.15 22.95 13.71
C VAL A 216 -4.84 24.26 14.08
N THR A 217 -5.19 24.42 15.35
CA THR A 217 -5.80 25.63 15.88
C THR A 217 -4.80 26.39 16.74
N LEU A 218 -4.74 27.71 16.56
CA LEU A 218 -3.87 28.63 17.27
C LEU A 218 -4.74 29.63 18.04
N ASN A 219 -4.59 29.64 19.36
CA ASN A 219 -5.41 30.42 20.27
C ASN A 219 -4.54 31.20 21.24
N HIS A 220 -4.85 32.47 21.47
CA HIS A 220 -4.19 33.22 22.53
C HIS A 220 -4.69 32.71 23.89
N PRO A 221 -3.81 32.40 24.86
CA PRO A 221 -4.21 31.82 26.14
C PRO A 221 -5.22 32.68 26.93
N GLU A 222 -5.11 33.99 26.81
CA GLU A 222 -5.94 34.96 27.54
C GLU A 222 -7.08 35.59 26.73
N LEU A 223 -7.06 35.48 25.38
CA LEU A 223 -8.06 36.13 24.51
C LEU A 223 -9.01 35.05 23.96
N SER A 224 -9.97 34.68 24.78
CA SER A 224 -11.02 33.73 24.39
C SER A 224 -11.91 34.32 23.29
N GLY A 225 -12.02 33.61 22.17
CA GLY A 225 -12.95 33.91 21.07
C GLY A 225 -12.30 34.22 19.73
N CYS A 226 -11.06 34.70 19.68
CA CYS A 226 -10.30 34.87 18.45
C CYS A 226 -9.51 33.59 18.16
N LEU A 227 -9.84 32.91 17.06
CA LEU A 227 -9.23 31.64 16.67
C LEU A 227 -8.54 31.81 15.32
N LEU A 228 -7.31 31.30 15.20
CA LEU A 228 -6.71 31.06 13.89
C LEU A 228 -6.62 29.55 13.65
N PHE A 229 -6.83 29.17 12.40
CA PHE A 229 -6.68 27.79 11.96
C PHE A 229 -5.65 27.75 10.84
N VAL A 230 -4.75 26.80 10.90
CA VAL A 230 -3.91 26.47 9.75
C VAL A 230 -4.44 25.19 9.16
N HIS A 231 -4.89 25.27 7.91
CA HIS A 231 -5.30 24.14 7.10
C HIS A 231 -4.15 23.74 6.19
N TRP A 232 -3.60 22.55 6.39
CA TRP A 232 -2.49 22.00 5.62
C TRP A 232 -2.94 20.70 4.95
N SER A 233 -3.27 20.80 3.67
CA SER A 233 -3.62 19.67 2.79
C SER A 233 -2.48 19.32 1.84
N VAL A 234 -2.54 18.15 1.23
CA VAL A 234 -1.56 17.70 0.23
C VAL A 234 -2.31 17.30 -1.02
N ASP A 235 -2.08 18.02 -2.11
CA ASP A 235 -2.72 17.77 -3.40
C ASP A 235 -1.84 16.88 -4.28
N VAL A 236 -2.48 16.05 -5.11
CA VAL A 236 -1.81 15.21 -6.11
C VAL A 236 -2.30 15.58 -7.51
N SER A 237 -1.38 16.00 -8.37
CA SER A 237 -1.67 16.32 -9.77
C SER A 237 -1.85 15.05 -10.60
N ARG A 238 -2.48 15.18 -11.78
CA ARG A 238 -2.66 14.06 -12.71
C ARG A 238 -1.33 13.41 -13.13
N GLU A 239 -0.27 14.18 -13.20
CA GLU A 239 1.10 13.78 -13.59
C GLU A 239 1.91 13.25 -12.40
N GLY A 240 1.30 13.14 -11.21
CA GLY A 240 1.95 12.63 -10.00
C GLY A 240 2.75 13.66 -9.23
N GLY A 241 2.57 14.95 -9.51
CA GLY A 241 3.13 16.04 -8.72
C GLY A 241 2.43 16.11 -7.36
N VAL A 242 3.20 16.12 -6.27
CA VAL A 242 2.67 16.20 -4.90
C VAL A 242 3.04 17.55 -4.30
N SER A 243 2.04 18.37 -3.97
CA SER A 243 2.24 19.72 -3.47
C SER A 243 1.44 19.97 -2.18
N PRO A 244 2.08 20.49 -1.11
CA PRO A 244 1.35 20.92 0.07
C PRO A 244 0.60 22.24 -0.22
N LYS A 245 -0.62 22.34 0.27
CA LYS A 245 -1.43 23.56 0.27
C LYS A 245 -1.71 23.96 1.70
N ILE A 246 -1.14 25.10 2.11
CA ILE A 246 -1.20 25.57 3.51
C ILE A 246 -1.88 26.93 3.53
N GLU A 247 -2.98 27.02 4.27
CA GLU A 247 -3.84 28.19 4.35
C GLU A 247 -4.02 28.61 5.81
N LEU A 248 -4.01 29.92 6.07
CA LEU A 248 -4.30 30.49 7.37
C LEU A 248 -5.71 31.09 7.34
N LEU A 249 -6.60 30.53 8.14
CA LEU A 249 -7.97 30.97 8.28
C LEU A 249 -8.15 31.68 9.62
N THR A 250 -8.92 32.76 9.63
CA THR A 250 -9.22 33.51 10.85
C THR A 250 -10.70 33.41 11.18
N LYS A 251 -11.01 33.22 12.46
CA LYS A 251 -12.36 33.31 12.99
C LYS A 251 -12.37 34.30 14.14
N ILE A 252 -12.80 35.51 13.83
CA ILE A 252 -12.87 36.62 14.79
C ILE A 252 -14.36 36.88 15.10
N PRO A 253 -14.74 36.97 16.38
CA PRO A 253 -16.13 37.26 16.76
C PRO A 253 -16.59 38.61 16.21
N GLU A 254 -17.83 38.69 15.73
CA GLU A 254 -18.40 39.93 15.17
C GLU A 254 -18.31 41.13 16.12
N ARG A 255 -18.48 40.91 17.42
CA ARG A 255 -18.33 41.94 18.45
C ARG A 255 -16.92 42.52 18.51
N ALA A 256 -15.89 41.70 18.25
CA ALA A 256 -14.51 42.16 18.20
C ALA A 256 -14.22 42.93 16.90
N LEU A 257 -14.83 42.52 15.77
CA LEU A 257 -14.71 43.25 14.51
C LEU A 257 -15.27 44.68 14.61
N GLN A 258 -16.35 44.89 15.37
CA GLN A 258 -16.93 46.22 15.62
C GLN A 258 -15.99 47.17 16.37
N LEU A 259 -14.99 46.66 17.10
CA LEU A 259 -13.99 47.46 17.82
C LEU A 259 -12.87 47.95 16.89
N PHE A 260 -12.74 47.38 15.68
CA PHE A 260 -11.72 47.74 14.70
C PHE A 260 -12.33 48.10 13.33
N PRO A 261 -13.22 49.11 13.26
CA PRO A 261 -13.97 49.44 12.05
C PRO A 261 -13.11 49.96 10.88
N SER A 262 -11.87 50.38 11.14
CA SER A 262 -10.95 50.97 10.16
C SER A 262 -9.73 50.11 9.83
N GLN A 263 -9.59 48.93 10.44
CA GLN A 263 -8.46 48.04 10.20
C GLN A 263 -8.95 46.88 9.32
N ALA A 264 -8.35 46.75 8.13
CA ALA A 264 -8.57 45.57 7.33
C ALA A 264 -8.10 44.36 8.16
N VAL A 265 -9.06 43.56 8.61
CA VAL A 265 -8.79 42.23 9.18
C VAL A 265 -8.26 41.28 8.10
N GLY A 266 -8.29 41.70 6.82
CA GLY A 266 -7.60 41.08 5.70
C GLY A 266 -6.11 41.49 5.65
N GLY A 267 -5.24 40.53 5.36
CA GLY A 267 -3.78 40.72 5.36
C GLY A 267 -3.03 39.58 6.06
N ALA A 268 -3.65 38.91 7.03
CA ALA A 268 -3.01 37.82 7.76
C ALA A 268 -2.72 36.61 6.86
N GLU A 269 -3.66 36.27 5.97
CA GLU A 269 -3.49 35.22 4.98
C GLU A 269 -2.39 35.57 3.98
N GLU A 270 -2.39 36.78 3.44
CA GLU A 270 -1.40 37.23 2.45
C GLU A 270 0.01 37.34 3.06
N ALA A 271 0.10 37.81 4.31
CA ALA A 271 1.35 37.83 5.06
C ALA A 271 1.86 36.40 5.30
N PHE A 272 0.98 35.48 5.69
CA PHE A 272 1.33 34.08 5.88
C PHE A 272 1.80 33.41 4.58
N GLN A 273 1.10 33.64 3.46
CA GLN A 273 1.53 33.14 2.14
C GLN A 273 2.90 33.71 1.72
N SER A 274 3.23 34.92 2.15
CA SER A 274 4.55 35.50 1.91
C SER A 274 5.63 34.84 2.78
N LEU A 275 5.33 34.57 4.05
CA LEU A 275 6.22 33.83 4.95
C LEU A 275 6.44 32.40 4.46
N LEU A 276 5.40 31.69 4.02
CA LEU A 276 5.51 30.34 3.46
C LEU A 276 6.48 30.27 2.29
N ARG A 277 6.40 31.24 1.37
CA ARG A 277 7.29 31.32 0.21
C ARG A 277 8.74 31.65 0.57
N LEU A 278 8.95 32.46 1.60
CA LEU A 278 10.28 32.92 2.01
C LEU A 278 11.01 31.96 2.96
N LEU A 279 10.27 31.39 3.91
CA LEU A 279 10.83 30.67 5.05
C LEU A 279 10.51 29.16 5.03
N GLY A 280 9.50 28.76 4.25
CA GLY A 280 8.95 27.42 4.29
C GLY A 280 7.93 27.20 5.42
N PRO A 281 7.29 26.01 5.46
CA PRO A 281 6.15 25.74 6.35
C PRO A 281 6.43 25.91 7.84
N GLU A 282 7.53 25.32 8.33
CA GLU A 282 7.83 25.29 9.77
C GLU A 282 8.10 26.70 10.32
N ALA A 283 8.98 27.46 9.67
CA ALA A 283 9.33 28.80 10.12
C ALA A 283 8.20 29.83 9.91
N ALA A 284 7.38 29.66 8.87
CA ALA A 284 6.16 30.45 8.71
C ALA A 284 5.16 30.18 9.84
N LEU A 285 4.96 28.90 10.19
CA LEU A 285 4.06 28.52 11.29
C LEU A 285 4.57 29.02 12.64
N GLU A 286 5.87 28.88 12.92
CA GLU A 286 6.52 29.45 14.11
C GLU A 286 6.25 30.95 14.23
N SER A 287 6.36 31.70 13.12
CA SER A 287 6.11 33.13 13.11
C SER A 287 4.68 33.48 13.52
N VAL A 288 3.69 32.70 13.06
CA VAL A 288 2.28 32.88 13.45
C VAL A 288 2.07 32.49 14.91
N VAL A 289 2.62 31.35 15.35
CA VAL A 289 2.50 30.88 16.74
C VAL A 289 3.07 31.91 17.70
N MET A 290 4.25 32.48 17.39
CA MET A 290 4.84 33.55 18.18
C MET A 290 3.95 34.79 18.18
N ALA A 291 3.44 35.22 17.02
CA ALA A 291 2.54 36.37 16.94
C ALA A 291 1.25 36.21 17.77
N VAL A 292 0.71 34.99 17.85
CA VAL A 292 -0.47 34.65 18.67
C VAL A 292 -0.13 34.48 20.14
N GLY A 293 1.08 34.01 20.46
CA GLY A 293 1.52 33.73 21.84
C GLY A 293 2.15 34.91 22.57
N LEU A 294 2.42 36.04 21.89
CA LEU A 294 2.97 37.24 22.52
C LEU A 294 2.00 37.80 23.57
N SER A 295 2.30 37.59 24.86
CA SER A 295 1.78 38.47 25.90
C SER A 295 2.41 39.85 25.69
N ARG A 296 1.58 40.90 25.74
CA ARG A 296 2.13 42.25 25.92
C ARG A 296 2.65 42.33 27.35
N ASP A 297 3.93 42.06 27.53
CA ASP A 297 4.67 42.60 28.66
C ASP A 297 4.70 44.12 28.49
N THR A 298 3.73 44.79 29.11
CA THR A 298 3.66 46.24 29.29
C THR A 298 3.63 46.54 30.78
#